data_AF-X0YG20-F1
#
_entry.id   AF-X0YG20-F1
#
_cell.length_a   1.000
_cell.length_b   1.000
_cell.length_c   1.000
_cell.angle_alpha   90.00
_cell.angle_beta   90.00
_cell.angle_gamma   90.00
#
_symmetry.space_group_name_H-M   'P 1'
#
loop_
_entity.id
_entity.type
_entity.pdbx_description
1 polymer ?
#
loop_
_entity_poly.entity_id
_entity_poly.type
_entity_poly.pdbx_seq_one_letter_code
_entity_poly.pdbx_strand_id
1 'polypeptide(L)'
;AYMHKQATFIKSFILNSFPNLVPGEDFDFFPFPPIDPQYGTPALGAADMFAMFNDTPDARAFMEYIVSSKAQEIWVGELGKLSANKQVDPAVYPDDLTRKAADILVNASTFRFDGSDLMPGAVGSGSFWTGILDYVSGIPLIKVLLTIETTALDAYRK
;
A
#
# COMPACT_ATOMS: atom_id res chain seq x y z
N ALA A 1 11.42 -20.73 6.33
CA ALA A 1 10.44 -19.67 6.06
C ALA A 1 10.97 -18.78 4.95
N TYR A 2 10.15 -18.45 3.95
CA TYR A 2 10.47 -17.45 2.93
C TYR A 2 9.86 -16.11 3.35
N MET A 3 10.60 -15.02 3.20
CA MET A 3 10.10 -13.67 3.44
C MET A 3 9.78 -13.02 2.10
N HIS A 4 8.55 -12.56 1.93
CA HIS A 4 8.12 -11.90 0.70
C HIS A 4 7.43 -10.57 1.03
N LYS A 5 7.92 -9.49 0.43
CA LYS A 5 7.35 -8.15 0.60
C LYS A 5 6.16 -7.99 -0.35
N GLN A 6 4.96 -8.00 0.20
CA GLN A 6 3.70 -7.80 -0.54
C GLN A 6 2.73 -6.95 0.26
N ALA A 7 1.75 -6.36 -0.43
CA ALA A 7 0.63 -5.68 0.20
C ALA A 7 -0.36 -6.69 0.82
N THR A 8 -1.23 -6.22 1.71
CA THR A 8 -2.12 -7.08 2.52
C THR A 8 -3.12 -7.91 1.71
N PHE A 9 -3.48 -7.48 0.50
CA PHE A 9 -4.38 -8.22 -0.38
C PHE A 9 -3.81 -9.57 -0.84
N ILE A 10 -2.50 -9.81 -0.70
CA ILE A 10 -1.86 -11.09 -1.06
C ILE A 10 -2.49 -12.29 -0.34
N LYS A 11 -3.06 -12.07 0.85
CA LYS A 11 -3.84 -13.08 1.59
C LYS A 11 -4.90 -13.74 0.70
N SER A 12 -5.63 -12.93 -0.08
CA SER A 12 -6.68 -13.44 -0.97
C SER A 12 -6.09 -14.32 -2.09
N PHE A 13 -4.93 -13.96 -2.64
CA PHE A 13 -4.28 -14.74 -3.69
C PHE A 13 -3.73 -16.07 -3.17
N ILE A 14 -3.16 -16.06 -1.95
CA ILE A 14 -2.71 -17.27 -1.25
C ILE A 14 -3.90 -18.22 -1.04
N LEU A 15 -4.99 -17.76 -0.44
CA LEU A 15 -6.15 -18.60 -0.15
C LEU A 15 -6.90 -19.05 -1.43
N ASN A 16 -6.92 -18.24 -2.48
CA ASN A 16 -7.48 -18.64 -3.77
C ASN A 16 -6.67 -19.78 -4.43
N SER A 17 -5.34 -19.76 -4.27
CA SER A 17 -4.44 -20.77 -4.85
C SER A 17 -4.30 -22.00 -3.96
N PHE A 18 -4.36 -21.81 -2.64
CA PHE A 18 -4.13 -22.79 -1.60
C PHE A 18 -5.18 -22.66 -0.49
N PRO A 19 -6.43 -23.08 -0.74
CA PRO A 19 -7.57 -22.83 0.16
C PRO A 19 -7.48 -23.53 1.52
N ASN A 20 -6.57 -24.50 1.67
CA ASN A 20 -6.39 -25.26 2.90
C ASN A 20 -5.36 -24.64 3.86
N LEU A 21 -4.65 -23.58 3.45
CA LEU A 21 -3.69 -22.91 4.35
C LEU A 21 -4.44 -22.08 5.41
N VAL A 22 -3.92 -22.13 6.63
CA VAL A 22 -4.47 -21.44 7.80
C VAL A 22 -3.70 -20.15 8.06
N PRO A 23 -4.32 -18.97 7.88
CA PRO A 23 -3.69 -17.69 8.21
C PRO A 23 -3.30 -17.63 9.70
N GLY A 24 -2.09 -17.18 10.00
CA GLY A 24 -1.53 -17.14 11.35
C GLY A 24 -0.77 -18.40 11.76
N GLU A 25 -0.96 -19.52 11.05
CA GLU A 25 -0.23 -20.78 11.27
C GLU A 25 0.70 -21.08 10.08
N ASP A 26 0.16 -21.14 8.88
CA ASP A 26 0.90 -21.45 7.66
C ASP A 26 1.54 -20.22 7.00
N PHE A 27 0.94 -19.04 7.19
CA PHE A 27 1.48 -17.76 6.74
C PHE A 27 1.02 -16.60 7.62
N ASP A 28 1.84 -15.57 7.73
CA ASP A 28 1.59 -14.38 8.55
C ASP A 28 2.21 -13.13 7.89
N PHE A 29 1.88 -11.95 8.41
CA PHE A 29 2.45 -10.66 8.04
C PHE A 29 3.23 -10.04 9.20
N PHE A 30 4.29 -9.33 8.88
CA PHE A 30 5.09 -8.55 9.83
C PHE A 30 5.59 -7.27 9.15
N PRO A 31 5.84 -6.19 9.91
CA PRO A 31 6.43 -4.98 9.36
C PRO A 31 7.76 -5.29 8.67
N PHE A 32 8.03 -4.63 7.54
CA PHE A 32 9.34 -4.74 6.90
C PHE A 32 10.42 -4.25 7.89
N PRO A 33 11.50 -5.01 8.14
CA PRO A 33 12.51 -4.64 9.11
C PRO A 33 13.12 -3.26 8.80
N PRO A 34 13.43 -2.45 9.83
CA PRO A 34 14.07 -1.16 9.62
C PRO A 34 15.44 -1.34 8.96
N ILE A 35 15.74 -0.54 7.94
CA ILE A 35 17.06 -0.52 7.29
C ILE A 35 18.04 0.31 8.13
N ASP A 36 17.55 1.39 8.75
CA ASP A 36 18.33 2.25 9.65
C ASP A 36 17.47 2.63 10.87
N PRO A 37 17.95 2.38 12.11
CA PRO A 37 17.22 2.71 13.34
C PRO A 37 16.75 4.17 13.44
N GLN A 38 17.47 5.11 12.80
CA GLN A 38 17.12 6.53 12.86
C GLN A 38 15.76 6.85 12.23
N TYR A 39 15.28 6.00 11.29
CA TYR A 39 14.01 6.18 10.59
C TYR A 39 12.85 5.37 11.20
N GLY A 40 13.11 4.61 12.27
CA GLY A 40 12.11 3.72 12.85
C GLY A 40 11.61 2.66 11.86
N THR A 41 10.37 2.21 12.03
CA THR A 41 9.71 1.24 11.12
C THR A 41 8.57 1.93 10.38
N PRO A 42 8.84 2.57 9.23
CA PRO A 42 7.79 3.23 8.46
C PRO A 42 6.85 2.21 7.83
N ALA A 43 5.56 2.53 7.78
CA ALA A 43 4.60 1.82 6.96
C ALA A 43 4.68 2.32 5.52
N LEU A 44 4.90 1.39 4.59
CA LEU A 44 4.77 1.63 3.16
C LEU A 44 3.41 1.08 2.70
N GLY A 45 2.66 1.85 1.93
CA GLY A 45 1.40 1.36 1.38
C GLY A 45 0.84 2.23 0.27
N ALA A 46 -0.29 1.80 -0.28
CA ALA A 46 -1.13 2.61 -1.14
C ALA A 46 -2.42 3.00 -0.38
N ALA A 47 -3.20 3.93 -0.93
CA ALA A 47 -4.47 4.32 -0.37
C ALA A 47 -5.52 4.52 -1.46
N ASP A 48 -6.75 4.13 -1.16
CA ASP A 48 -7.91 4.56 -1.94
C ASP A 48 -8.21 6.02 -1.59
N MET A 49 -8.21 6.88 -2.61
CA MET A 49 -8.43 8.32 -2.44
C MET A 49 -9.74 8.74 -3.09
N PHE A 50 -10.51 9.55 -2.36
CA PHE A 50 -11.70 10.21 -2.89
C PHE A 50 -11.37 11.65 -3.24
N ALA A 51 -11.75 12.08 -4.44
CA ALA A 51 -11.58 13.45 -4.91
C ALA A 51 -12.94 14.05 -5.26
N MET A 52 -13.17 15.27 -4.79
CA MET A 52 -14.37 16.05 -5.07
C MET A 52 -14.08 17.03 -6.21
N PHE A 53 -14.58 16.75 -7.41
CA PHE A 53 -14.35 17.60 -8.59
C PHE A 53 -15.21 18.87 -8.59
N ASN A 54 -16.43 18.78 -8.04
CA ASN A 54 -17.35 19.90 -7.91
C ASN A 54 -17.70 20.09 -6.43
N ASP A 55 -17.46 21.29 -5.92
CA ASP A 55 -17.75 21.65 -4.54
C ASP A 55 -19.22 22.04 -4.39
N THR A 56 -20.04 21.09 -3.93
CA THR A 56 -21.45 21.30 -3.59
C THR A 56 -21.69 20.88 -2.13
N PRO A 57 -22.73 21.42 -1.46
CA PRO A 57 -23.07 21.00 -0.11
C PRO A 57 -23.26 19.48 0.03
N ASP A 58 -23.91 18.85 -0.95
CA ASP A 58 -24.17 17.40 -0.94
C ASP A 58 -22.89 16.59 -1.13
N ALA A 59 -22.00 17.00 -2.04
CA ALA A 59 -20.73 16.33 -2.26
C ALA A 59 -19.83 16.43 -1.02
N ARG A 60 -19.81 17.60 -0.37
CA ARG A 60 -19.06 17.79 0.88
C ARG A 60 -19.61 16.91 2.01
N ALA A 61 -20.93 16.85 2.18
CA ALA A 61 -21.55 15.98 3.17
C ALA A 61 -21.22 14.50 2.93
N PHE A 62 -21.18 14.07 1.67
CA PHE A 62 -20.75 12.71 1.32
C PHE A 62 -19.27 12.45 1.66
N MET A 63 -18.39 13.40 1.34
CA MET A 63 -16.95 13.30 1.67
C MET A 63 -16.73 13.25 3.20
N GLU A 64 -17.49 14.01 3.98
CA GLU A 64 -17.45 13.94 5.45
C GLU A 64 -17.98 12.60 5.98
N TYR A 65 -19.05 12.09 5.39
CA TYR A 65 -19.59 10.79 5.76
C TYR A 65 -18.61 9.66 5.47
N ILE A 66 -18.03 9.60 4.27
CA ILE A 66 -17.20 8.45 3.87
C ILE A 66 -15.92 8.32 4.69
N VAL A 67 -15.39 9.44 5.23
CA VAL A 67 -14.22 9.42 6.13
C VAL A 67 -14.58 9.20 7.60
N SER A 68 -15.88 9.21 7.96
CA SER A 68 -16.34 8.95 9.33
C SER A 68 -16.04 7.51 9.78
N SER A 69 -15.91 7.28 11.09
CA SER A 69 -15.67 5.93 11.63
C SER A 69 -16.76 4.95 11.21
N LYS A 70 -18.04 5.37 11.25
CA LYS A 70 -19.18 4.56 10.84
C LYS A 70 -19.10 4.06 9.39
N ALA A 71 -18.76 4.95 8.45
CA ALA A 71 -18.61 4.54 7.05
C ALA A 71 -17.37 3.65 6.87
N GLN A 72 -16.28 3.96 7.57
CA GLN A 72 -15.05 3.18 7.53
C GLN A 72 -15.21 1.79 8.17
N GLU A 73 -16.04 1.64 9.20
CA GLU A 73 -16.39 0.33 9.78
C GLU A 73 -17.11 -0.57 8.77
N ILE A 74 -18.05 0.00 8.00
CA ILE A 74 -18.68 -0.72 6.87
C ILE A 74 -17.61 -1.10 5.84
N TRP A 75 -16.72 -0.16 5.49
CA TRP A 75 -15.66 -0.38 4.50
C TRP A 75 -14.73 -1.54 4.89
N VAL A 76 -14.24 -1.56 6.13
CA VAL A 76 -13.30 -2.59 6.58
C VAL A 76 -13.98 -3.95 6.79
N GLY A 77 -15.22 -3.95 7.30
CA GLY A 77 -15.98 -5.16 7.57
C GLY A 77 -16.40 -5.89 6.29
N GLU A 78 -16.90 -5.15 5.29
CA GLU A 78 -17.41 -5.74 4.05
C GLU A 78 -16.31 -6.05 3.03
N LEU A 79 -15.28 -5.20 2.94
CA LEU A 79 -14.26 -5.31 1.89
C LEU A 79 -12.95 -5.95 2.36
N GLY A 80 -12.77 -6.15 3.67
CA GLY A 80 -11.52 -6.66 4.24
C GLY A 80 -10.32 -5.76 3.97
N LYS A 81 -10.56 -4.45 3.80
CA LYS A 81 -9.53 -3.42 3.60
C LYS A 81 -9.13 -2.79 4.93
N LEU A 82 -8.05 -2.01 4.93
CA LEU A 82 -7.61 -1.25 6.10
C LEU A 82 -8.25 0.15 6.09
N SER A 83 -8.38 0.75 7.28
CA SER A 83 -8.79 2.14 7.41
C SER A 83 -7.67 2.96 8.04
N ALA A 84 -7.50 4.20 7.56
CA ALA A 84 -6.65 5.19 8.21
C ALA A 84 -7.37 5.91 9.37
N ASN A 85 -8.67 5.71 9.54
CA ASN A 85 -9.44 6.32 10.62
C ASN A 85 -9.19 5.56 11.93
N LYS A 86 -8.51 6.22 12.88
CA LYS A 86 -8.13 5.66 14.18
C LYS A 86 -9.30 5.39 15.13
N GLN A 87 -10.51 5.82 14.78
CA GLN A 87 -11.73 5.62 15.57
C GLN A 87 -12.52 4.39 15.13
N VAL A 88 -12.08 3.68 14.09
CA VAL A 88 -12.68 2.39 13.70
C VAL A 88 -12.42 1.37 14.80
N ASP A 89 -13.48 0.71 15.26
CA ASP A 89 -13.36 -0.38 16.24
C ASP A 89 -12.58 -1.58 15.61
N PRO A 90 -11.43 -1.97 16.19
CA PRO A 90 -10.67 -3.11 15.70
C PRO A 90 -11.46 -4.44 15.68
N ALA A 91 -12.54 -4.56 16.44
CA ALA A 91 -13.39 -5.74 16.45
C ALA A 91 -14.17 -5.94 15.13
N VAL A 92 -14.34 -4.89 14.33
CA VAL A 92 -15.06 -4.94 13.04
C VAL A 92 -14.23 -5.60 11.94
N TYR A 93 -12.90 -5.70 12.10
CA TYR A 93 -12.06 -6.41 11.12
C TYR A 93 -12.41 -7.90 11.07
N PRO A 94 -12.54 -8.48 9.85
CA PRO A 94 -13.09 -9.82 9.65
C PRO A 94 -12.20 -10.96 10.17
N ASP A 95 -10.91 -10.69 10.43
CA ASP A 95 -9.95 -11.68 10.90
C ASP A 95 -8.76 -11.02 11.59
N ASP A 96 -8.03 -11.81 12.38
CA ASP A 96 -6.90 -11.35 13.20
C ASP A 96 -5.72 -10.84 12.36
N LEU A 97 -5.47 -11.40 11.18
CA LEU A 97 -4.39 -10.93 10.31
C LEU A 97 -4.69 -9.52 9.78
N THR A 98 -5.93 -9.27 9.34
CA THR A 98 -6.35 -7.94 8.86
C THR A 98 -6.32 -6.92 10.01
N ARG A 99 -6.77 -7.32 11.20
CA ARG A 99 -6.70 -6.51 12.43
C ARG A 99 -5.27 -6.16 12.81
N LYS A 100 -4.36 -7.12 12.75
CA LYS A 100 -2.91 -6.93 12.98
C LYS A 100 -2.30 -5.95 11.96
N ALA A 101 -2.67 -6.07 10.69
CA ALA A 101 -2.19 -5.14 9.66
C ALA A 101 -2.72 -3.70 9.87
N ALA A 102 -3.97 -3.56 10.33
CA ALA A 102 -4.54 -2.27 10.70
C ALA A 102 -3.80 -1.64 11.89
N ASP A 103 -3.46 -2.44 12.90
CA ASP A 103 -2.69 -1.98 14.06
C ASP A 103 -1.30 -1.45 13.65
N ILE A 104 -0.61 -2.17 12.77
CA ILE A 104 0.68 -1.72 12.18
C ILE A 104 0.51 -0.37 11.47
N LEU A 105 -0.56 -0.20 10.69
CA LEU A 105 -0.83 1.06 9.98
C LEU A 105 -1.12 2.23 10.94
N VAL A 106 -1.99 2.03 11.94
CA VAL A 106 -2.44 3.08 12.87
C VAL A 106 -1.32 3.52 13.82
N ASN A 107 -0.42 2.60 14.16
CA ASN A 107 0.73 2.83 15.05
C ASN A 107 2.03 3.19 14.31
N ALA A 108 2.04 3.19 12.98
CA ALA A 108 3.21 3.59 12.22
C ALA A 108 3.59 5.05 12.55
N SER A 109 4.85 5.28 12.94
CA SER A 109 5.37 6.64 13.17
C SER A 109 5.45 7.45 11.88
N THR A 110 5.53 6.77 10.74
CA THR A 110 5.64 7.38 9.42
C THR A 110 4.94 6.48 8.41
N PHE A 111 4.07 7.07 7.59
CA PHE A 111 3.51 6.42 6.40
C PHE A 111 4.12 7.03 5.12
N ARG A 112 4.41 6.19 4.13
CA ARG A 112 4.84 6.59 2.80
C ARG A 112 4.09 5.83 1.73
N PHE A 113 3.69 6.54 0.69
CA PHE A 113 3.31 5.93 -0.59
C PHE A 113 4.52 5.28 -1.23
N ASP A 114 4.29 4.32 -2.13
CA ASP A 114 5.39 3.74 -2.88
C ASP A 114 6.14 4.85 -3.62
N GLY A 115 7.47 4.76 -3.67
CA GLY A 115 8.29 5.78 -4.30
C GLY A 115 7.89 6.01 -5.77
N SER A 116 7.50 4.95 -6.48
CA SER A 116 7.04 5.04 -7.87
C SER A 116 5.70 5.74 -8.01
N ASP A 117 4.79 5.64 -7.03
CA ASP A 117 3.50 6.36 -7.03
C ASP A 117 3.70 7.88 -6.90
N LEU A 118 4.79 8.30 -6.27
CA LEU A 118 5.13 9.72 -6.06
C LEU A 118 5.95 10.33 -7.21
N MET A 119 6.37 9.52 -8.18
CA MET A 119 7.14 9.98 -9.35
C MET A 119 6.20 10.39 -10.49
N PRO A 120 6.64 11.26 -11.42
CA PRO A 120 5.93 11.48 -12.68
C PRO A 120 5.63 10.16 -13.37
N GLY A 121 4.46 10.03 -14.00
CA GLY A 121 4.03 8.76 -14.62
C GLY A 121 5.00 8.21 -15.67
N ALA A 122 5.75 9.08 -16.36
CA ALA A 122 6.81 8.67 -17.28
C ALA A 122 7.95 7.89 -16.57
N VAL A 123 8.19 8.20 -15.30
CA VAL A 123 9.20 7.54 -14.46
C VAL A 123 8.56 6.38 -13.71
N GLY A 124 7.64 6.65 -12.78
CA GLY A 124 7.11 5.65 -11.83
C GLY A 124 6.47 4.45 -12.52
N SER A 125 5.35 4.67 -13.21
CA SER A 125 4.67 3.66 -14.03
C SER A 125 5.35 3.36 -15.38
N GLY A 126 6.41 4.09 -15.72
CA GLY A 126 7.09 4.01 -17.00
C GLY A 126 8.45 3.35 -16.90
N SER A 127 9.52 4.16 -16.94
CA SER A 127 10.89 3.67 -16.98
C SER A 127 11.30 2.87 -15.75
N PHE A 128 10.81 3.24 -14.55
CA PHE A 128 11.08 2.50 -13.32
C PHE A 128 10.43 1.11 -13.37
N TRP A 129 9.10 1.04 -13.58
CA TRP A 129 8.38 -0.24 -13.68
C TRP A 129 9.00 -1.18 -14.71
N THR A 130 9.23 -0.70 -15.94
CA THR A 130 9.85 -1.47 -17.01
C THR A 130 11.28 -1.87 -16.65
N GLY A 131 12.03 -0.95 -16.05
CA GLY A 131 13.41 -1.16 -15.63
C GLY A 131 13.57 -2.29 -14.62
N ILE A 132 12.63 -2.45 -13.67
CA ILE A 132 12.63 -3.59 -12.75
C ILE A 132 12.49 -4.91 -13.50
N LEU A 133 11.58 -4.99 -14.48
CA LEU A 133 11.40 -6.19 -15.31
C LEU A 133 12.63 -6.49 -16.18
N ASP A 134 13.23 -5.46 -16.77
CA ASP A 134 14.45 -5.56 -17.57
C ASP A 134 15.62 -6.10 -16.73
N TYR A 135 15.80 -5.58 -15.51
CA TYR A 135 16.85 -6.04 -14.61
C TYR A 135 16.67 -7.53 -14.24
N VAL A 136 15.45 -7.93 -13.88
CA VAL A 136 15.13 -9.33 -13.57
C VAL A 136 15.32 -10.23 -14.79
N SER A 137 15.09 -9.70 -16.00
CA SER A 137 15.30 -10.41 -17.27
C SER A 137 16.77 -10.46 -17.73
N GLY A 138 17.70 -9.88 -16.96
CA GLY A 138 19.15 -9.97 -17.20
C GLY A 138 19.78 -8.75 -17.88
N ILE A 139 19.04 -7.65 -18.07
CA ILE A 139 19.63 -6.40 -18.55
C ILE A 139 20.56 -5.83 -17.46
N PRO A 140 21.79 -5.38 -17.81
CA PRO A 140 22.72 -4.85 -16.81
C PRO A 140 22.13 -3.69 -16.01
N LEU A 141 22.26 -3.75 -14.68
CA LEU A 141 21.71 -2.75 -13.75
C LEU A 141 22.09 -1.31 -14.14
N ILE A 142 23.34 -1.08 -14.55
CA ILE A 142 23.79 0.25 -14.95
C ILE A 142 23.00 0.81 -16.14
N LYS A 143 22.62 -0.04 -17.10
CA LYS A 143 21.82 0.37 -18.25
C LYS A 143 20.40 0.73 -17.81
N VAL A 144 19.80 -0.08 -16.95
CA VAL A 144 18.48 0.17 -16.36
C VAL A 144 18.47 1.51 -15.61
N LEU A 145 19.44 1.73 -14.72
CA LEU A 145 19.53 2.96 -13.94
C LEU A 145 19.72 4.20 -14.81
N LEU A 146 20.57 4.13 -15.85
CA LEU A 146 20.76 5.24 -16.79
C LEU A 146 19.49 5.57 -17.57
N THR A 147 18.70 4.57 -17.96
CA THR A 147 17.40 4.78 -18.60
C THR A 147 16.43 5.50 -17.66
N ILE A 148 16.31 5.02 -16.42
CA ILE A 148 15.44 5.65 -15.41
C ILE A 148 15.86 7.11 -15.17
N GLU A 149 17.16 7.35 -14.96
CA GLU A 149 17.70 8.69 -14.73
C GLU A 149 17.45 9.63 -15.91
N THR A 150 17.65 9.16 -17.14
CA THR A 150 17.40 9.96 -18.36
C THR A 150 15.93 10.37 -18.44
N THR A 151 15.00 9.44 -18.17
CA THR A 151 13.57 9.76 -18.14
C THR A 151 13.22 10.71 -17.00
N ALA A 152 13.83 10.54 -15.82
CA ALA A 152 13.62 11.44 -14.68
C ALA A 152 14.09 12.86 -14.99
N LEU A 153 15.27 13.03 -15.57
CA LEU A 153 15.81 14.33 -15.96
C LEU A 153 14.88 15.06 -16.94
N ASP A 154 14.22 14.35 -17.86
CA ASP A 154 13.25 14.97 -18.76
C ASP A 154 11.92 15.29 -18.04
N ALA A 155 11.40 14.34 -17.26
CA ALA A 155 10.11 14.47 -16.60
C ALA A 155 10.06 15.57 -15.53
N TYR A 156 11.14 15.79 -14.79
CA TYR A 156 11.23 16.78 -13.70
C TYR A 156 11.72 18.17 -14.15
N ARG A 157 12.04 18.38 -15.43
CA ARG A 157 12.40 19.71 -15.97
C ARG A 157 11.20 20.63 -16.21
N LYS A 158 9.98 20.09 -16.15
CA LYS A 158 8.72 20.80 -16.35
C LYS A 158 8.21 21.36 -15.03
#